data_AF-A0A4Q4M5V5-F1
#
_entry.id   AF-A0A4Q4M5V5-F1
#
_cell.length_a   1.000
_cell.length_b   1.000
_cell.length_c   1.000
_cell.angle_alpha   90.00
_cell.angle_beta   90.00
_cell.angle_gamma   90.00
#
_symmetry.space_group_name_H-M   'P 1'
#
loop_
_entity.id
_entity.type
_entity.pdbx_description
1 polymer ?
#
loop_
_entity_poly.entity_id
_entity_poly.type
_entity_poly.pdbx_seq_one_letter_code
_entity_poly.pdbx_strand_id
1 'polypeptide(L)' 'VEVEEEIHDATKHTCIIHARSTAGTPIGPYGNEYALILTFTDDGRKVTKFDEFVDSAYSQQFVAALAKAEPAQ' A
#
# COMPACT_ATOMS: atom_id res chain seq x y z
N VAL A 1 9.38 1.74 -4.48
CA VAL A 1 8.21 2.57 -4.15
C VAL A 1 8.52 3.97 -4.63
N GLU A 2 7.58 4.56 -5.33
CA GLU A 2 7.61 5.92 -5.85
C GLU A 2 6.45 6.68 -5.24
N VAL A 3 6.70 7.87 -4.72
CA VAL A 3 5.69 8.74 -4.11
C VAL A 3 5.36 9.84 -5.11
N GLU A 4 4.10 9.95 -5.48
CA GLU A 4 3.59 10.94 -6.43
C GLU A 4 3.16 12.22 -5.70
N GLU A 5 2.46 12.06 -4.58
CA GLU A 5 1.97 13.16 -3.76
C GLU A 5 1.90 12.74 -2.29
N GLU A 6 2.18 13.68 -1.38
CA GLU A 6 1.94 13.53 0.04
C GLU A 6 1.34 14.81 0.64
N ILE A 7 0.34 14.63 1.50
CA ILE A 7 -0.36 15.71 2.20
C ILE A 7 -0.31 15.42 3.70
N HIS A 8 0.15 16.39 4.50
CA HIS A 8 0.30 16.25 5.95
C HIS A 8 -0.65 17.20 6.68
N ASP A 9 -1.41 16.68 7.65
CA ASP A 9 -2.20 17.45 8.60
C ASP A 9 -1.68 17.20 10.01
N ALA A 10 -0.79 18.08 10.46
CA ALA A 10 -0.19 18.00 11.79
C ALA A 10 -1.21 18.23 12.91
N THR A 11 -2.29 18.97 12.66
CA THR A 11 -3.33 19.23 13.68
C THR A 11 -4.15 17.98 13.94
N LYS A 12 -4.40 17.18 12.89
CA LYS A 12 -5.11 15.91 13.00
C LYS A 12 -4.21 14.71 13.22
N HIS A 13 -2.89 14.89 13.20
CA HIS A 13 -1.91 13.78 13.24
C HIS A 13 -2.19 12.77 12.13
N THR A 14 -2.39 13.25 10.90
CA THR A 14 -2.66 12.40 9.74
C THR A 14 -1.81 12.76 8.53
N CYS A 15 -1.55 11.79 7.66
CA CYS A 15 -0.92 12.00 6.35
C CYS A 15 -1.63 11.14 5.30
N ILE A 16 -1.77 11.68 4.09
CA ILE A 16 -2.26 10.96 2.91
C ILE A 16 -1.12 10.90 1.90
N ILE A 17 -0.84 9.72 1.34
CA ILE A 17 0.24 9.48 0.39
C ILE A 17 -0.33 8.78 -0.84
N HIS A 18 -0.14 9.35 -2.03
CA HIS A 18 -0.36 8.68 -3.30
C HIS A 18 0.97 8.08 -3.76
N ALA A 19 1.02 6.75 -3.92
CA ALA A 19 2.26 6.03 -4.21
C ALA A 19 2.07 4.87 -5.17
N ARG A 20 3.16 4.50 -5.85
CA ARG A 20 3.27 3.29 -6.67
C ARG A 20 4.33 2.37 -6.07
N SER A 21 4.04 1.08 -6.02
CA SER A 21 4.99 0.06 -5.56
C SER A 21 5.24 -0.97 -6.64
N THR A 22 6.52 -1.30 -6.84
CA THR A 22 6.96 -2.33 -7.78
C THR A 22 7.86 -3.33 -7.06
N ALA A 23 7.76 -4.60 -7.40
CA ALA A 23 8.64 -5.65 -6.86
C ALA A 23 8.85 -6.79 -7.87
N GLY A 24 9.97 -7.51 -7.74
CA GLY A 24 10.11 -8.82 -8.38
C GLY A 24 9.54 -9.90 -7.46
N THR A 25 8.66 -10.76 -7.97
CA THR A 25 8.05 -11.85 -7.19
C THR A 25 8.23 -13.19 -7.89
N PRO A 26 8.05 -14.34 -7.18
CA PRO A 26 8.16 -15.66 -7.81
C PRO A 26 7.19 -15.89 -8.98
N ILE A 27 6.09 -15.13 -9.04
CA ILE A 27 5.09 -15.20 -10.11
C ILE A 27 5.25 -14.11 -11.19
N GLY A 28 6.35 -13.35 -11.15
CA GLY A 28 6.65 -12.27 -12.08
C GLY A 28 6.67 -10.88 -11.43
N PRO A 29 6.69 -9.80 -12.24
CA PRO A 29 6.74 -8.44 -11.74
C PRO A 29 5.41 -8.04 -11.07
N TYR A 30 5.53 -7.45 -9.88
CA TYR A 30 4.47 -6.78 -9.15
C TYR A 30 4.52 -5.27 -9.42
N GLY A 31 3.36 -4.64 -9.60
CA GLY A 31 3.22 -3.21 -9.82
C GLY A 31 1.81 -2.74 -9.47
N ASN A 32 1.66 -2.03 -8.35
CA ASN A 32 0.37 -1.59 -7.84
C ASN A 32 0.39 -0.10 -7.43
N GLU A 33 -0.78 0.51 -7.34
CA GLU A 33 -1.00 1.92 -7.00
C GLU A 33 -1.83 2.04 -5.72
N TYR A 34 -1.50 3.03 -4.90
CA TYR A 34 -1.97 3.15 -3.53
C TYR A 34 -2.34 4.60 -3.20
N ALA A 35 -3.46 4.77 -2.50
CA ALA A 35 -3.70 5.90 -1.63
C ALA A 35 -3.63 5.41 -0.17
N LEU A 36 -2.60 5.85 0.54
CA LEU A 36 -2.29 5.46 1.90
C LEU A 36 -2.71 6.56 2.86
N ILE A 37 -3.46 6.23 3.91
CA ILE A 37 -3.87 7.18 4.94
C ILE A 37 -3.25 6.71 6.27
N LEU A 38 -2.31 7.50 6.76
CA LEU A 38 -1.64 7.29 8.04
C LEU A 38 -2.32 8.13 9.11
N THR A 39 -2.65 7.52 10.24
CA THR A 39 -2.91 8.24 11.50
C THR A 39 -1.75 7.99 12.44
N PHE A 40 -1.29 9.03 13.14
CA PHE A 40 -0.15 8.97 14.04
C PHE A 40 -0.58 9.04 15.51
N THR A 41 0.36 8.80 16.41
CA THR A 41 0.26 9.14 17.84
C THR A 41 0.20 10.65 18.03
N ASP A 42 -0.26 11.11 19.20
CA ASP A 42 -0.32 12.55 19.55
C ASP A 42 1.05 13.25 19.48
N ASP A 43 2.15 12.51 19.66
CA ASP A 43 3.51 13.05 19.48
C ASP A 43 4.02 12.99 18.03
N GLY A 44 3.21 12.45 17.11
CA GLY A 44 3.52 12.27 15.69
C GLY A 44 4.59 11.22 15.38
N ARG A 45 5.10 10.47 16.38
CA ARG A 45 6.29 9.62 16.20
C ARG A 45 6.01 8.21 15.71
N LYS A 46 4.79 7.72 15.88
CA LYS A 46 4.39 6.36 15.51
C LYS A 46 3.08 6.37 14.76
N VAL A 47 2.88 5.42 13.86
CA VAL A 47 1.61 5.19 13.18
C VAL A 47 0.69 4.38 14.11
N THR A 48 -0.54 4.87 14.32
CA THR A 48 -1.59 4.21 15.11
C THR A 48 -2.63 3.54 14.22
N LYS A 49 -2.81 4.03 12.99
CA LYS A 49 -3.72 3.46 11.99
C LYS A 49 -3.12 3.59 10.60
N PHE A 50 -3.30 2.53 9.80
CA PHE A 50 -2.87 2.48 8.42
C PHE A 50 -4.01 1.99 7.53
N ASP A 51 -4.66 2.91 6.81
CA ASP A 51 -5.68 2.54 5.82
C ASP A 51 -5.05 2.56 4.42
N GLU A 52 -5.17 1.44 3.70
CA GLU A 52 -4.64 1.29 2.35
C GLU A 52 -5.78 1.16 1.33
N PHE A 53 -5.89 2.11 0.42
CA PHE A 53 -6.71 1.99 -0.78
C PHE A 53 -5.81 1.60 -1.94
N VAL A 54 -6.00 0.38 -2.44
CA VAL A 54 -5.17 -0.22 -3.49
C VAL A 54 -5.95 -0.33 -4.80
N ASP A 55 -5.26 -0.43 -5.94
CA ASP A 55 -5.90 -0.88 -7.18
C ASP A 55 -6.41 -2.32 -6.98
N SER A 56 -7.70 -2.42 -6.69
CA SER A 56 -8.36 -3.68 -6.40
C SER A 56 -8.43 -4.60 -7.62
N ALA A 57 -8.51 -4.05 -8.84
CA ALA A 57 -8.55 -4.86 -10.05
C ALA A 57 -7.20 -5.54 -10.28
N TYR A 58 -6.11 -4.80 -10.13
CA TYR A 58 -4.77 -5.36 -10.17
C TYR A 58 -4.55 -6.39 -9.05
N SER A 59 -4.92 -6.03 -7.82
CA SER A 59 -4.72 -6.87 -6.63
C SER A 59 -5.45 -8.21 -6.75
N GLN A 60 -6.70 -8.22 -7.24
CA GLN A 60 -7.45 -9.46 -7.47
C GLN A 60 -6.77 -10.37 -8.49
N GLN A 61 -6.28 -9.82 -9.60
CA GLN A 61 -5.58 -10.59 -10.63
C GLN A 61 -4.27 -11.17 -10.09
N PHE A 62 -3.50 -10.37 -9.36
CA PHE A 62 -2.23 -10.79 -8.80
C PHE A 62 -2.41 -11.89 -7.74
N VAL A 63 -3.36 -11.73 -6.80
CA VAL A 63 -3.66 -12.75 -5.77
C VAL A 63 -4.16 -14.05 -6.41
N ALA A 64 -5.00 -13.97 -7.45
CA ALA A 64 -5.44 -15.16 -8.16
C ALA A 64 -4.30 -15.88 -8.91
N ALA A 65 -3.32 -15.15 -9.42
CA ALA A 65 -2.12 -15.74 -10.01
C ALA A 65 -1.21 -16.37 -8.94
N LEU A 66 -1.06 -15.73 -7.78
CA LEU A 66 -0.28 -16.23 -6.66
C LEU A 66 -0.83 -17.55 -6.13
N ALA A 67 -2.13 -17.62 -5.91
CA ALA A 67 -2.81 -18.84 -5.44
C ALA A 67 -2.65 -20.04 -6.39
N LYS A 68 -2.41 -19.80 -7.69
CA LYS A 68 -2.14 -20.88 -8.67
C LYS A 68 -0.69 -21.36 -8.65
N ALA A 69 0.23 -20.52 -8.16
CA ALA A 69 1.65 -20.80 -8.14
C ALA A 69 2.12 -21.37 -6.79
N GLU A 70 1.39 -21.12 -5.71
CA GLU A 70 1.63 -21.84 -4.45
C GLU A 70 1.29 -23.33 -4.62
N PRO A 71 2.21 -24.24 -4.27
CA PRO A 71 1.87 -25.65 -4.20
C PRO A 71 0.77 -25.83 -3.15
N ALA A 72 -0.28 -26.60 -3.49
CA ALA A 72 -1.34 -26.94 -2.55
C ALA A 72 -0.71 -27.48 -1.26
N GLN A 73 -0.94 -26.76 -0.16
CA GLN A 73 -0.38 -27.06 1.16
C GLN A 73 -1.05 -28.28 1.78
#